data_AF-A0AAX6G5T6-F1
#
_entry.id   AF-A0AAX6G5T6-F1
#
_cell.length_a   1.000
_cell.length_b   1.000
_cell.length_c   1.000
_cell.angle_alpha   90.00
_cell.angle_beta   90.00
_cell.angle_gamma   90.00
#
_symmetry.space_group_name_H-M   'P 1'
#
loop_
_entity.id
_entity.type
_entity.pdbx_description
1 polymer ?
#
loop_
_entity_poly.entity_id
_entity_poly.type
_entity_poly.pdbx_seq_one_letter_code
_entity_poly.pdbx_strand_id
1 'polypeptide(L)'
;MASMKKAASEVADLLDLKPHPEGGFYSETFRDHSVLLSKSQLPPQYKVDRPISTSIYFLLPSGSVSHLHRIPCAETWHFYMGEPLTVFELHDDGHIELTVLGPDLEVGQRPQYTVPP
;
A
#
# COMPACT_ATOMS: atom_id res chain seq x y z
N MET A 1 7.12 12.98 -25.89
CA MET A 1 7.98 13.78 -25.00
C MET A 1 8.36 12.90 -23.83
N ALA A 2 9.65 12.65 -23.59
CA ALA A 2 10.08 11.90 -22.42
C ALA A 2 9.70 12.70 -21.17
N SER A 3 8.73 12.21 -20.40
CA SER A 3 8.45 12.75 -19.07
C SER A 3 9.75 12.68 -18.26
N MET A 4 10.29 13.81 -17.83
CA MET A 4 11.43 13.80 -16.90
C MET A 4 11.03 13.01 -15.67
N LYS A 5 11.73 11.88 -15.42
CA LYS A 5 11.58 11.10 -14.20
C LYS A 5 11.86 12.04 -13.02
N LYS A 6 10.86 12.26 -12.16
CA LYS A 6 11.01 13.00 -10.90
C LYS A 6 11.78 12.15 -9.91
N ALA A 7 12.63 12.77 -9.10
CA ALA A 7 13.23 12.11 -7.95
C ALA A 7 12.13 11.75 -6.93
N ALA A 8 12.37 10.70 -6.15
CA ALA A 8 11.45 10.25 -5.11
C ALA A 8 11.10 11.38 -4.11
N SER A 9 12.10 12.19 -3.73
CA SER A 9 11.90 13.35 -2.85
C SER A 9 10.99 14.41 -3.46
N GLU A 10 11.15 14.72 -4.75
CA GLU A 10 10.29 15.70 -5.44
C GLU A 10 8.82 15.22 -5.47
N VAL A 11 8.60 13.92 -5.69
CA VAL A 11 7.25 13.34 -5.65
C VAL A 11 6.67 13.40 -4.23
N ALA A 12 7.48 13.07 -3.22
CA ALA A 12 7.08 13.14 -1.82
C ALA A 12 6.66 14.57 -1.43
N ASP A 13 7.45 15.58 -1.82
CA ASP A 13 7.17 16.99 -1.55
C ASP A 13 5.89 17.45 -2.26
N LEU A 14 5.71 17.09 -3.53
CA LEU A 14 4.53 17.48 -4.32
C LEU A 14 3.23 16.88 -3.79
N LEU A 15 3.29 15.73 -3.13
CA LEU A 15 2.14 15.01 -2.58
C LEU A 15 2.00 15.17 -1.05
N ASP A 16 2.82 16.02 -0.42
CA ASP A 16 2.89 16.21 1.04
C ASP A 16 2.99 14.87 1.80
N LEU A 17 3.84 13.96 1.31
CA LEU A 17 4.03 12.65 1.93
C LEU A 17 4.88 12.76 3.19
N LYS A 18 4.52 11.98 4.21
CA LYS A 18 5.22 11.90 5.50
C LYS A 18 5.82 10.52 5.69
N PRO A 19 6.89 10.37 6.47
CA PRO A 19 7.46 9.06 6.76
C PRO A 19 6.40 8.09 7.32
N HIS A 20 6.32 6.88 6.76
CA HIS A 20 5.44 5.83 7.26
C HIS A 20 6.16 5.00 8.35
N PRO A 21 5.50 4.57 9.44
CA PRO A 21 6.14 3.77 10.49
C PRO A 21 6.77 2.46 9.98
N GLU A 22 6.21 1.89 8.92
CA GLU A 22 6.69 0.64 8.33
C GLU A 22 7.79 0.89 7.28
N GLY A 23 8.15 2.13 6.98
CA GLY A 23 9.12 2.51 5.95
C GLY A 23 8.47 3.12 4.71
N GLY A 24 9.26 3.89 3.96
CA GLY A 24 8.75 4.72 2.87
C GLY A 24 8.01 5.97 3.37
N PHE A 25 7.20 6.53 2.49
CA PHE A 25 6.42 7.75 2.72
C PHE A 25 4.95 7.52 2.34
N TYR A 26 4.04 8.18 3.03
CA TYR A 26 2.61 8.07 2.76
C TYR A 26 1.85 9.37 3.03
N SER A 27 0.63 9.46 2.49
CA SER A 27 -0.35 10.46 2.90
C SER A 27 -1.76 9.91 2.70
N GLU A 28 -2.65 10.09 3.67
CA GLU A 28 -4.05 9.68 3.54
C GLU A 28 -4.81 10.68 2.67
N THR A 29 -5.35 10.20 1.54
CA THR A 29 -6.05 11.01 0.54
C THR A 29 -7.57 10.92 0.67
N PHE A 30 -8.06 9.85 1.30
CA PHE A 30 -9.48 9.62 1.49
C PHE A 30 -9.74 8.82 2.76
N ARG A 31 -10.81 9.20 3.45
CA ARG A 31 -11.41 8.45 4.55
C ARG A 31 -12.92 8.56 4.45
N ASP A 32 -13.60 7.41 4.37
CA ASP A 32 -15.05 7.38 4.34
C ASP A 32 -15.63 7.67 5.74
N HIS A 33 -16.31 8.80 5.87
CA HIS A 33 -16.98 9.23 7.09
C HIS A 33 -18.48 8.93 7.10
N SER A 34 -19.03 8.33 6.05
CA SER A 34 -20.47 8.06 5.94
C SER A 34 -20.94 6.99 6.94
N VAL A 35 -20.09 6.01 7.24
CA VAL A 35 -20.35 4.95 8.20
C VAL A 35 -19.08 4.68 9.03
N LEU A 36 -19.25 4.60 10.35
CA LEU A 36 -18.22 4.17 11.28
C LEU A 36 -18.64 2.82 11.88
N LEU A 37 -17.87 1.77 11.61
CA LEU A 37 -18.10 0.44 12.16
C LEU A 37 -17.54 0.37 13.57
N SER A 38 -18.39 0.11 14.56
CA SER A 38 -17.93 -0.08 15.93
C SER A 38 -17.11 -1.36 16.03
N LYS A 39 -16.01 -1.32 16.77
CA LYS A 39 -15.17 -2.48 17.11
C LYS A 39 -15.99 -3.66 17.64
N SER A 40 -17.06 -3.39 18.39
CA SER A 40 -17.97 -4.41 18.92
C SER A 40 -18.69 -5.24 17.84
N GLN A 41 -18.81 -4.71 16.63
CA GLN A 41 -19.44 -5.34 15.48
C GLN A 41 -18.42 -5.98 14.52
N LEU A 42 -17.12 -5.80 14.79
CA LEU A 42 -16.02 -6.27 13.95
C LEU A 42 -15.42 -7.58 14.49
N PRO A 43 -14.79 -8.39 13.63
CA PRO A 43 -14.05 -9.56 14.06
C PRO A 43 -12.96 -9.25 15.12
N PRO A 44 -12.58 -10.21 16.00
CA PRO A 44 -11.67 -9.96 17.14
C PRO A 44 -10.27 -9.42 16.80
N GLN A 45 -9.81 -9.62 15.56
CA GLN A 45 -8.56 -9.07 15.06
C GLN A 45 -8.57 -7.53 14.98
N TYR A 46 -9.74 -6.91 14.82
CA TYR A 46 -9.89 -5.46 14.83
C TYR A 46 -9.77 -4.91 16.26
N LYS A 47 -8.89 -3.91 16.44
CA LYS A 47 -8.59 -3.34 17.76
C LYS A 47 -9.24 -1.98 18.03
N VAL A 48 -9.80 -1.37 17.00
CA VAL A 48 -10.40 -0.02 17.00
C VAL A 48 -11.61 0.00 16.07
N ASP A 49 -12.47 1.00 16.23
CA ASP A 49 -13.52 1.33 15.26
C ASP A 49 -12.88 1.61 13.88
N ARG A 50 -13.60 1.30 12.81
CA ARG A 50 -13.08 1.44 11.44
C ARG A 50 -14.03 2.25 10.55
N PRO A 51 -13.51 3.16 9.71
CA PRO A 51 -14.28 3.65 8.57
C PRO A 51 -14.52 2.50 7.58
N ILE A 52 -15.46 2.69 6.65
CA ILE A 52 -15.71 1.71 5.58
C ILE A 52 -14.49 1.52 4.68
N SER A 53 -13.84 2.62 4.32
CA SER A 53 -12.65 2.58 3.48
C SER A 53 -11.76 3.81 3.70
N THR A 54 -10.49 3.64 3.37
CA THR A 54 -9.48 4.70 3.31
C THR A 54 -8.68 4.52 2.03
N SER A 55 -8.05 5.59 1.56
CA SER A 55 -7.06 5.52 0.49
C SER A 55 -5.85 6.36 0.88
N ILE A 56 -4.68 5.90 0.49
CA ILE A 56 -3.41 6.60 0.72
C ILE A 56 -2.64 6.68 -0.59
N TYR A 57 -1.76 7.68 -0.68
CA TYR A 57 -0.56 7.51 -1.49
C TYR A 57 0.50 6.82 -0.64
N PHE A 58 1.28 5.95 -1.27
CA PHE A 58 2.47 5.33 -0.69
C PHE A 58 3.62 5.41 -1.70
N LEU A 59 4.81 5.74 -1.22
CA LEU A 59 6.02 5.89 -2.02
C LEU A 59 7.20 5.24 -1.31
N LEU A 60 7.93 4.41 -2.05
CA LEU A 60 9.12 3.72 -1.55
C LEU A 60 10.37 4.19 -2.31
N PRO A 61 11.29 4.94 -1.66
CA PRO A 61 12.56 5.30 -2.28
C PRO A 61 13.48 4.09 -2.44
N SER A 62 14.43 4.18 -3.36
CA SER A 62 15.48 3.17 -3.51
C SER A 62 16.23 2.93 -2.19
N GLY A 63 16.51 1.67 -1.87
CA GLY A 63 17.17 1.26 -0.62
C GLY A 63 16.26 1.23 0.60
N SER A 64 14.97 1.56 0.47
CA SER A 64 13.97 1.44 1.54
C SER A 64 13.09 0.21 1.33
N VAL A 65 12.52 -0.30 2.42
CA VAL A 65 11.54 -1.39 2.41
C VAL A 65 10.33 -0.98 3.24
N SER A 66 9.14 -1.49 2.87
CA SER A 66 8.02 -1.57 3.81
C SER A 66 8.20 -2.85 4.62
N HIS A 67 8.37 -2.74 5.93
CA HIS A 67 8.61 -3.87 6.81
C HIS A 67 7.36 -4.76 6.91
N LEU A 68 7.57 -6.04 7.23
CA LEU A 68 6.48 -6.98 7.45
C LEU A 68 5.52 -6.47 8.53
N HIS A 69 4.25 -6.45 8.19
CA HIS A 69 3.16 -6.10 9.08
C HIS A 69 1.92 -6.93 8.69
N ARG A 70 0.86 -6.87 9.52
CA ARG A 70 -0.39 -7.56 9.26
C ARG A 70 -1.55 -6.62 9.57
N ILE A 71 -2.52 -6.60 8.67
CA ILE A 71 -3.76 -5.83 8.81
C ILE A 71 -4.97 -6.78 8.73
N PRO A 72 -6.05 -6.50 9.47
CA PRO A 72 -7.20 -7.39 9.54
C PRO A 72 -8.17 -7.25 8.35
N CYS A 73 -7.78 -6.54 7.30
CA CYS A 73 -8.59 -6.18 6.15
C CYS A 73 -7.80 -6.34 4.86
N ALA A 74 -8.52 -6.60 3.76
CA ALA A 74 -7.89 -6.62 2.44
C ALA A 74 -7.37 -5.22 2.09
N GLU A 75 -6.21 -5.16 1.46
CA GLU A 75 -5.59 -3.92 0.98
C GLU A 75 -5.30 -4.04 -0.50
N THR A 76 -5.84 -3.10 -1.27
CA THR A 76 -5.62 -3.05 -2.72
C THR A 76 -4.58 -2.00 -3.05
N TRP A 77 -3.52 -2.47 -3.69
CA TRP A 77 -2.40 -1.68 -4.18
C TRP A 77 -2.65 -1.27 -5.63
N HIS A 78 -2.32 -0.02 -5.95
CA HIS A 78 -2.37 0.52 -7.30
C HIS A 78 -1.01 1.11 -7.67
N PHE A 79 -0.41 0.60 -8.74
CA PHE A 79 0.80 1.16 -9.32
C PHE A 79 0.46 2.46 -10.07
N TYR A 80 1.10 3.57 -9.68
CA TYR A 80 0.97 4.84 -10.38
C TYR A 80 2.20 5.19 -11.21
N MET A 81 3.40 5.06 -10.63
CA MET A 81 4.65 5.43 -11.29
C MET A 81 5.85 4.85 -10.56
N GLY A 82 7.01 4.88 -11.23
CA GLY A 82 8.29 4.47 -10.64
C GLY A 82 8.78 3.14 -11.21
N GLU A 83 9.57 2.43 -10.40
CA GLU A 83 9.99 1.06 -10.70
C GLU A 83 9.01 0.07 -10.05
N PRO A 84 8.83 -1.14 -10.62
CA PRO A 84 7.96 -2.15 -10.05
C PRO A 84 8.35 -2.50 -8.60
N LEU A 85 7.35 -2.76 -7.76
CA LEU A 85 7.54 -3.21 -6.39
C LEU A 85 7.29 -4.72 -6.30
N THR A 86 8.01 -5.42 -5.43
CA THR A 86 7.66 -6.79 -5.05
C THR A 86 6.87 -6.74 -3.75
N VAL A 87 5.62 -7.20 -3.80
CA VAL A 87 4.81 -7.49 -2.63
C VAL A 87 5.23 -8.88 -2.14
N PHE A 88 5.71 -8.94 -0.91
CA PHE A 88 6.11 -10.17 -0.24
C PHE A 88 5.03 -10.52 0.79
N GLU A 89 4.42 -11.68 0.63
CA GLU A 89 3.40 -12.20 1.54
C GLU A 89 3.92 -13.45 2.25
N LEU A 90 3.81 -13.47 3.58
CA LEU A 90 4.14 -14.62 4.41
C LEU A 90 2.89 -15.11 5.10
N HIS A 91 2.44 -16.30 4.71
CA HIS A 91 1.24 -16.93 5.23
C HIS A 91 1.52 -17.67 6.55
N ASP A 92 0.45 -17.94 7.31
CA ASP A 92 0.54 -18.60 8.62
C ASP A 92 1.09 -20.03 8.54
N ASP A 93 0.97 -20.69 7.38
CA ASP A 93 1.55 -22.02 7.11
C ASP A 93 3.02 -21.95 6.66
N GLY A 94 3.60 -20.75 6.59
CA GLY A 94 4.96 -20.50 6.12
C GLY A 94 5.10 -20.41 4.61
N HIS A 95 4.00 -20.50 3.84
CA HIS A 95 4.03 -20.24 2.41
C HIS A 95 4.44 -18.79 2.14
N ILE A 96 5.19 -18.58 1.05
CA ILE A 96 5.62 -17.26 0.59
C ILE A 96 5.06 -17.05 -0.80
N GLU A 97 4.34 -15.93 -0.96
CA GLU A 97 3.88 -15.45 -2.25
C GLU A 97 4.62 -14.14 -2.60
N LEU A 98 5.02 -14.03 -3.87
CA LEU A 98 5.74 -12.87 -4.40
C LEU A 98 4.97 -12.34 -5.61
N THR A 99 4.41 -11.14 -5.48
CA THR A 99 3.70 -10.47 -6.57
C THR A 99 4.44 -9.22 -7.00
N VAL A 100 4.68 -9.07 -8.30
CA VAL A 100 5.32 -7.86 -8.86
C VAL A 100 4.26 -6.84 -9.27
N LEU A 101 4.15 -5.76 -8.49
CA LEU A 101 3.28 -4.63 -8.74
C LEU A 101 3.96 -3.64 -9.70
N GLY A 102 3.45 -3.51 -10.91
CA GLY A 102 4.05 -2.69 -11.96
C GLY A 102 3.25 -2.68 -13.26
N PRO A 103 3.63 -1.85 -14.25
CA PRO A 103 2.82 -1.62 -15.44
C PRO A 103 3.08 -2.61 -16.58
N ASP A 104 4.15 -3.41 -16.53
CA ASP A 104 4.55 -4.29 -17.63
C ASP A 104 3.81 -5.63 -17.58
N LEU A 105 2.70 -5.70 -18.31
CA LEU A 105 1.84 -6.89 -18.36
C LEU A 105 2.48 -8.07 -19.08
N GLU A 106 3.39 -7.81 -20.04
CA GLU A 106 4.01 -8.85 -20.88
C GLU A 106 4.94 -9.74 -20.04
N VAL A 107 5.59 -9.16 -19.04
CA VAL A 107 6.46 -9.88 -18.09
C VAL A 107 5.73 -10.29 -16.81
N GLY A 108 4.40 -10.19 -16.79
CA GLY A 108 3.56 -10.69 -15.69
C GLY A 108 3.36 -9.72 -14.53
N GLN A 109 3.79 -8.46 -14.62
CA GLN A 109 3.50 -7.47 -13.59
C GLN A 109 2.00 -7.16 -13.55
N ARG A 110 1.53 -6.67 -12.41
CA ARG A 110 0.15 -6.24 -12.24
C ARG A 110 0.10 -4.80 -11.75
N PRO A 111 -0.61 -3.89 -12.44
CA PRO A 111 -0.75 -2.52 -11.94
C PRO A 111 -1.70 -2.43 -10.75
N GLN A 112 -2.46 -3.50 -10.47
CA GLN A 112 -3.33 -3.61 -9.31
C GLN A 112 -3.18 -5.00 -8.70
N TYR A 113 -3.11 -5.05 -7.38
CA TYR A 113 -3.06 -6.30 -6.62
C TYR A 113 -3.73 -6.11 -5.26
N THR A 114 -4.39 -7.15 -4.75
CA THR A 114 -5.07 -7.10 -3.45
C THR A 114 -4.46 -8.14 -2.53
N VAL A 115 -3.84 -7.68 -1.45
CA VAL A 115 -3.38 -8.53 -0.34
C VAL A 115 -4.61 -8.85 0.53
N PRO A 116 -4.96 -10.12 0.75
CA PRO A 116 -6.07 -10.50 1.63
C PRO A 116 -5.75 -10.26 3.12
N PRO A 117 -6.76 -10.25 4.00
CA PRO A 117 -6.58 -10.15 5.46
C PRO A 117 -5.75 -11.27 6.10
#